data_AF-A0A011QS23-F1
#
_entry.id   AF-A0A011QS23-F1
#
_cell.length_a   1.000
_cell.length_b   1.000
_cell.length_c   1.000
_cell.angle_alpha   90.00
_cell.angle_beta   90.00
_cell.angle_gamma   90.00
#
_symmetry.space_group_name_H-M   'P 1'
#
loop_
_entity.id
_entity.type
_entity.pdbx_description
1 polymer ?
#
loop_
_entity_poly.entity_id
_entity_poly.type
_entity_poly.pdbx_seq_one_letter_code
_entity_poly.pdbx_strand_id
1 'polypeptide(L)'
;MRVHVMTGAAVLLLGLLLPLNRTEWLWLILVSYLVFVMELINTVAENVVDLVTEEYHPIAKKVKDMAAAVVLVTALFSVIVGGIIIVPKLIQIIM
;
A
#
# COMPACT_ATOMS: atom_id res chain seq x y z
N MET A 1 -5.31 8.59 -0.04
CA MET A 1 -4.06 9.23 -0.53
C MET A 1 -3.04 9.69 0.53
N ARG A 2 -3.31 10.68 1.42
CA ARG A 2 -2.25 11.23 2.31
C ARG A 2 -1.61 10.21 3.26
N VAL A 3 -2.40 9.31 3.83
CA VAL A 3 -1.93 8.34 4.84
C VAL A 3 -1.06 7.23 4.24
N HIS A 4 -1.38 6.77 3.02
CA HIS A 4 -0.65 5.70 2.33
C HIS A 4 0.67 6.18 1.70
N VAL A 5 0.70 7.41 1.19
CA VAL A 5 1.95 8.04 0.70
C VAL A 5 2.95 8.24 1.85
N MET A 6 2.47 8.64 3.03
CA MET A 6 3.31 8.79 4.22
C MET A 6 3.87 7.46 4.73
N THR A 7 3.11 6.36 4.67
CA THR A 7 3.58 5.05 5.13
C THR A 7 4.62 4.44 4.18
N GLY A 8 4.46 4.57 2.87
CA GLY A 8 5.50 4.17 1.91
C GLY A 8 6.80 4.96 2.08
N ALA A 9 6.71 6.27 2.32
CA ALA A 9 7.87 7.11 2.60
C ALA A 9 8.58 6.72 3.92
N ALA A 10 7.81 6.38 4.97
CA ALA A 10 8.37 5.92 6.24
C ALA A 10 9.11 4.58 6.11
N VAL A 11 8.60 3.63 5.32
CA VAL A 11 9.27 2.34 5.06
C VAL A 11 10.58 2.53 4.29
N LEU A 12 10.61 3.43 3.29
CA LEU A 12 11.83 3.76 2.56
C LEU A 12 12.88 4.43 3.47
N LEU A 13 12.46 5.35 4.34
CA LEU A 13 13.34 6.00 5.31
C LEU A 13 13.91 5.01 6.34
N LEU A 14 13.09 4.07 6.83
CA LEU A 14 13.55 3.00 7.72
C LEU A 14 14.51 2.03 7.02
N GLY A 15 14.28 1.75 5.73
CA GLY A 15 15.19 0.93 4.92
C GLY A 15 16.57 1.56 4.74
N LEU A 16 16.68 2.89 4.72
CA LEU A 16 17.97 3.60 4.63
C LEU A 16 18.82 3.46 5.91
N LEU A 17 18.20 3.16 7.05
CA LEU A 17 18.88 2.98 8.33
C LEU A 17 19.35 1.52 8.55
N LEU A 18 18.91 0.58 7.70
CA LEU A 18 19.21 -0.84 7.82
C LEU A 18 20.14 -1.30 6.70
N PRO A 19 21.07 -2.25 6.96
CA PRO A 19 21.95 -2.80 5.94
C PRO A 19 21.19 -3.78 5.04
N LEU A 20 20.35 -3.26 4.14
CA LEU A 20 19.54 -4.05 3.20
C LEU A 20 20.32 -4.46 1.94
N ASN A 21 20.11 -5.69 1.48
CA ASN A 21 20.64 -6.18 0.21
C ASN A 21 19.76 -5.70 -0.97
N ARG A 22 20.24 -5.89 -2.21
CA ARG A 22 19.53 -5.40 -3.42
C ARG A 22 18.14 -6.01 -3.57
N THR A 23 17.98 -7.28 -3.25
CA THR A 23 16.70 -7.99 -3.39
C THR A 23 15.66 -7.48 -2.38
N GLU A 24 16.07 -7.24 -1.14
CA GLU A 24 15.24 -6.65 -0.09
C GLU A 24 14.77 -5.24 -0.49
N TRP A 25 15.67 -4.42 -1.04
CA TRP A 25 15.31 -3.11 -1.59
C TRP A 25 14.28 -3.21 -2.72
N LEU A 26 14.48 -4.11 -3.67
CA LEU A 26 13.53 -4.33 -4.78
C LEU A 26 12.14 -4.71 -4.25
N TRP A 27 12.07 -5.60 -3.25
CA TRP A 27 10.80 -5.97 -2.65
C TRP A 27 10.13 -4.81 -1.92
N LEU A 28 10.86 -4.04 -1.11
CA LEU A 28 10.31 -2.88 -0.41
C LEU A 28 9.79 -1.81 -1.37
N ILE A 29 10.54 -1.53 -2.45
CA ILE A 29 10.12 -0.60 -3.49
C ILE A 29 8.87 -1.13 -4.21
N LEU A 30 8.85 -2.41 -4.59
CA LEU A 30 7.73 -3.04 -5.29
C LEU A 30 6.44 -2.98 -4.48
N VAL A 31 6.48 -3.38 -3.20
CA VAL A 31 5.26 -3.40 -2.38
C VAL A 31 4.76 -1.99 -2.07
N SER A 32 5.67 -1.03 -1.87
CA SER A 32 5.30 0.38 -1.68
C SER A 32 4.67 0.97 -2.94
N TYR A 33 5.24 0.67 -4.11
CA TYR A 33 4.70 1.08 -5.40
C TYR A 33 3.32 0.46 -5.67
N LEU A 34 3.14 -0.82 -5.34
CA LEU A 34 1.87 -1.53 -5.55
C LEU A 34 0.73 -0.92 -4.72
N VAL A 35 0.98 -0.57 -3.44
CA VAL A 35 -0.01 0.14 -2.61
C VAL A 35 -0.41 1.47 -3.24
N PHE A 36 0.56 2.23 -3.75
CA PHE A 36 0.30 3.50 -4.43
C PHE A 36 -0.54 3.32 -5.71
N VAL A 37 -0.21 2.32 -6.54
CA VAL A 37 -1.00 1.99 -7.74
C VAL A 37 -2.44 1.62 -7.37
N MET A 38 -2.65 0.84 -6.31
CA MET A 38 -4.00 0.44 -5.89
C MET A 38 -4.82 1.63 -5.36
N GLU A 39 -4.20 2.58 -4.67
CA GLU A 39 -4.85 3.85 -4.28
C GLU A 39 -5.29 4.68 -5.49
N LEU A 40 -4.46 4.74 -6.54
CA LEU A 40 -4.84 5.39 -7.80
C LEU A 40 -6.02 4.67 -8.45
N ILE A 41 -6.00 3.34 -8.49
CA ILE A 41 -7.12 2.54 -9.03
C ILE A 41 -8.39 2.76 -8.21
N ASN A 42 -8.31 2.87 -6.87
CA ASN A 42 -9.46 3.20 -6.03
C ASN A 42 -10.04 4.57 -6.39
N THR A 43 -9.20 5.58 -6.56
CA THR A 43 -9.62 6.92 -6.98
C THR A 43 -10.25 6.92 -8.37
N VAL A 44 -9.71 6.13 -9.31
CA VAL A 44 -10.31 5.94 -10.64
C VAL A 44 -11.68 5.28 -10.52
N ALA A 45 -11.83 4.23 -9.70
CA ALA A 45 -13.10 3.57 -9.48
C ALA A 45 -14.14 4.51 -8.86
N GLU A 46 -13.76 5.31 -7.87
CA GLU A 46 -14.61 6.34 -7.28
C GLU A 46 -15.09 7.35 -8.33
N ASN A 47 -14.16 7.93 -9.10
CA ASN A 47 -14.47 8.91 -10.14
C ASN A 47 -15.34 8.33 -11.26
N VAL A 48 -15.14 7.07 -11.65
CA VAL A 48 -15.98 6.41 -12.66
C VAL A 48 -17.40 6.20 -12.12
N VAL A 49 -17.54 5.79 -10.86
CA VAL A 49 -18.86 5.65 -10.24
C VAL A 49 -19.58 7.01 -10.15
N ASP A 50 -18.87 8.06 -9.72
CA ASP A 50 -19.41 9.41 -9.60
C ASP A 50 -19.76 10.03 -10.97
N LEU A 51 -19.04 9.66 -12.04
CA LEU A 51 -19.38 10.04 -13.40
C LEU A 51 -20.66 9.36 -13.92
N VAL A 52 -20.91 8.12 -13.49
CA VAL A 52 -22.05 7.32 -13.98
C VAL A 52 -23.34 7.66 -13.23
N THR A 53 -23.26 7.97 -11.93
CA THR A 53 -24.44 8.27 -11.13
C THR A 53 -24.13 9.13 -9.92
N GLU A 54 -24.98 10.13 -9.67
CA GLU A 54 -24.97 10.94 -8.44
C GLU A 54 -25.96 10.40 -7.39
N GLU A 55 -26.85 9.49 -7.77
CA GLU A 55 -27.82 8.88 -6.87
C GLU A 55 -27.28 7.60 -6.23
N TYR A 56 -27.78 7.29 -5.03
CA TYR A 56 -27.39 6.07 -4.33
C TYR A 56 -27.85 4.83 -5.10
N HIS A 57 -26.89 4.06 -5.63
CA HIS A 57 -27.12 2.73 -6.17
C HIS A 57 -26.41 1.65 -5.33
N PRO A 58 -27.09 0.54 -4.97
CA PRO A 58 -26.46 -0.57 -4.26
C PRO A 58 -25.22 -1.14 -4.97
N ILE A 59 -25.22 -1.13 -6.31
CA ILE A 59 -24.08 -1.58 -7.12
C ILE A 59 -22.92 -0.57 -7.05
N ALA A 60 -23.22 0.74 -7.15
CA ALA A 60 -22.23 1.81 -7.01
C ALA A 60 -21.49 1.71 -5.66
N LYS A 61 -22.25 1.48 -4.57
CA LYS A 61 -21.67 1.21 -3.25
C LYS A 61 -20.76 -0.02 -3.27
N LYS A 62 -21.23 -1.14 -3.84
CA LYS A 62 -20.44 -2.38 -3.91
C LYS A 62 -19.13 -2.21 -4.68
N VAL A 63 -19.13 -1.44 -5.78
CA VAL A 63 -17.93 -1.14 -6.55
C VAL A 63 -16.93 -0.33 -5.71
N LYS A 64 -17.38 0.73 -5.04
CA LYS A 64 -16.53 1.54 -4.14
C LYS A 64 -15.98 0.71 -2.98
N ASP A 65 -16.82 -0.11 -2.34
CA ASP A 65 -16.40 -0.99 -1.23
C ASP A 65 -15.35 -2.03 -1.70
N MET A 66 -15.51 -2.59 -2.90
CA MET A 66 -14.54 -3.53 -3.47
C MET A 66 -13.21 -2.85 -3.82
N ALA A 67 -13.26 -1.63 -4.37
CA ALA A 67 -12.06 -0.86 -4.67
C ALA A 67 -11.25 -0.56 -3.40
N ALA A 68 -11.91 -0.14 -2.33
CA ALA A 68 -11.28 0.07 -1.03
C ALA A 68 -10.73 -1.23 -0.42
N ALA A 69 -11.45 -2.36 -0.56
CA ALA A 69 -10.99 -3.66 -0.08
C ALA A 69 -9.69 -4.12 -0.75
N VAL A 70 -9.52 -3.88 -2.05
CA VAL A 70 -8.29 -4.23 -2.79
C VAL A 70 -7.10 -3.41 -2.28
N VAL A 71 -7.29 -2.11 -1.99
CA VAL A 71 -6.26 -1.28 -1.35
C VAL A 71 -5.86 -1.86 0.00
N LEU A 72 -6.83 -2.26 0.83
CA LEU A 72 -6.56 -2.85 2.15
C LEU A 72 -5.75 -4.15 2.06
N VAL A 73 -6.14 -5.07 1.16
CA VAL A 73 -5.42 -6.33 0.95
C VAL A 73 -3.99 -6.07 0.49
N THR A 74 -3.79 -5.08 -0.38
CA THR A 74 -2.47 -4.69 -0.88
C THR A 74 -1.61 -4.06 0.21
N ALA A 75 -2.19 -3.20 1.06
CA ALA A 75 -1.52 -2.63 2.20
C ALA A 75 -1.07 -3.71 3.20
N LEU A 76 -1.93 -4.69 3.48
CA LEU A 76 -1.59 -5.83 4.34
C LEU A 76 -0.42 -6.64 3.76
N PHE A 77 -0.42 -6.90 2.45
CA PHE A 77 0.70 -7.56 1.78
C PHE A 77 2.00 -6.77 1.95
N SER A 78 1.96 -5.44 1.78
CA SER A 78 3.11 -4.56 2.01
C SER A 78 3.64 -4.64 3.44
N VAL A 79 2.76 -4.70 4.44
CA VAL A 79 3.16 -4.83 5.86
C VAL A 79 3.82 -6.18 6.11
N ILE A 80 3.30 -7.27 5.54
CA ILE A 80 3.88 -8.61 5.70
C ILE A 80 5.27 -8.66 5.09
N VAL A 81 5.44 -8.21 3.85
CA VAL A 81 6.75 -8.19 3.18
C VAL A 81 7.74 -7.27 3.91
N GLY A 82 7.29 -6.08 4.30
CA GLY A 82 8.10 -5.16 5.09
C GLY A 82 8.54 -5.77 6.43
N GLY A 83 7.63 -6.45 7.13
CA GLY A 83 7.93 -7.15 8.38
C GLY A 83 8.96 -8.27 8.21
N ILE A 84 8.83 -9.10 7.17
CA ILE A 84 9.78 -10.18 6.86
C ILE A 84 11.19 -9.64 6.64
N ILE A 85 11.33 -8.47 6.02
CA ILE A 85 12.62 -7.86 5.70
C ILE A 85 13.19 -7.09 6.89
N ILE A 86 12.37 -6.25 7.53
CA ILE A 86 12.82 -5.27 8.53
C ILE A 86 13.00 -5.89 9.91
N VAL A 87 12.08 -6.77 10.35
CA VAL A 87 12.08 -7.30 11.73
C VAL A 87 13.37 -8.07 12.05
N PRO A 88 13.88 -8.99 11.21
CA PRO A 88 15.11 -9.70 11.51
C PRO A 88 16.32 -8.76 11.63
N LYS A 89 16.40 -7.75 10.77
CA LYS A 89 17.53 -6.79 10.78
C LYS A 89 17.49 -5.86 11.97
N LEU A 90 16.28 -5.45 12.38
CA LEU A 90 16.11 -4.63 13.56
C LEU A 90 16.54 -5.40 14.82
N ILE A 91 16.18 -6.69 14.92
CA ILE A 91 16.62 -7.55 16.02
C ILE A 91 18.14 -7.69 16.04
N GLN A 92 18.78 -7.91 14.90
CA GLN A 92 20.25 -8.02 14.79
C GLN A 92 21.03 -6.75 15.15
N ILE A 93 20.41 -5.57 15.02
CA ILE A 93 21.05 -4.30 15.38
C ILE A 93 20.89 -3.99 16.88
N ILE A 94 19.78 -4.43 17.46
CA ILE A 94 19.45 -4.16 18.87
C ILE A 94 20.09 -5.19 19.82
N MET A 95 20.20 -6.46 19.39
CA MET A 95 20.72 -7.59 20.18
C MET A 95 22.14 -7.95 19.75
#